data_AF-A0A6C2YUX5-F1
#
_entry.id   AF-A0A6C2YUX5-F1
#
_cell.length_a   1.000
_cell.length_b   1.000
_cell.length_c   1.000
_cell.angle_alpha   90.00
_cell.angle_beta   90.00
_cell.angle_gamma   90.00
#
_symmetry.space_group_name_H-M   'P 1'
#
loop_
_entity.id
_entity.type
_entity.pdbx_description
1 polymer ?
#
loop_
_entity_poly.entity_id
_entity_poly.type
_entity_poly.pdbx_seq_one_letter_code
_entity_poly.pdbx_strand_id
1 'polypeptide(L)'
;MGADITHGIDLRKTSIETDDSEIVEITPVHGGYYGASYATVQAAVDYAASIGVDPELWPIYYGVADSEIEITDIDARCMSLRQSLLALPPEAFAGNAFLKRVMEWLHSGERFLITE
;
A
#
# COMPACT_ATOMS: atom_id res chain seq x y z
N MET A 1 0.45 17.66 3.00
CA MET A 1 1.29 16.72 2.24
C MET A 1 0.43 15.48 1.97
N GLY A 2 0.40 15.03 0.72
CA GLY A 2 -0.39 13.89 0.27
C GLY A 2 0.43 12.61 0.37
N ALA A 3 -0.22 11.46 0.30
CA ALA A 3 0.41 10.16 0.12
C ALA A 3 -0.08 9.60 -1.21
N ASP A 4 0.83 9.12 -2.03
CA ASP A 4 0.49 8.41 -3.26
C ASP A 4 0.42 6.91 -2.98
N ILE A 5 -0.71 6.31 -3.34
CA ILE A 5 -0.94 4.87 -3.21
C ILE A 5 -1.05 4.27 -4.60
N THR A 6 -0.08 3.43 -4.95
CA THR A 6 -0.12 2.62 -6.16
C THR A 6 -0.64 1.24 -5.78
N HIS A 7 -1.69 0.75 -6.45
CA HIS A 7 -2.27 -0.56 -6.18
C HIS A 7 -2.60 -1.32 -7.46
N GLY A 8 -2.55 -2.65 -7.42
CA GLY A 8 -2.93 -3.51 -8.53
C GLY A 8 -2.65 -4.99 -8.28
N ILE A 9 -3.15 -5.87 -9.17
CA ILE A 9 -2.96 -7.33 -9.05
C ILE A 9 -1.48 -7.70 -8.99
N ASP A 10 -0.66 -6.93 -9.71
CA ASP A 10 0.78 -7.04 -9.73
C ASP A 10 1.40 -5.64 -9.86
N LEU A 11 2.62 -5.50 -9.33
CA LEU A 11 3.39 -4.27 -9.33
C LEU A 11 4.73 -4.54 -10.02
N ARG A 12 5.18 -3.60 -10.84
CA ARG A 12 6.45 -3.73 -11.55
C ARG A 12 7.26 -2.45 -11.49
N LYS A 13 8.58 -2.59 -11.52
CA LYS A 13 9.48 -1.49 -11.80
C LYS A 13 9.47 -1.22 -13.31
N THR A 14 9.22 0.03 -13.67
CA THR A 14 9.36 0.56 -15.02
C THR A 14 10.50 1.55 -15.00
N SER A 15 11.56 1.29 -15.76
CA SER A 15 12.62 2.27 -16.00
C SER A 15 12.22 3.17 -17.17
N ILE A 16 12.27 4.47 -16.93
CA ILE A 16 12.10 5.51 -17.94
C ILE A 16 13.48 6.13 -18.15
N GLU A 17 14.10 5.84 -19.29
CA GLU A 17 15.32 6.53 -19.71
C GLU A 17 14.95 7.95 -20.14
N THR A 18 15.58 8.93 -19.51
CA THR A 18 15.58 10.34 -19.94
C THR A 18 16.99 10.73 -20.35
N ASP A 19 17.13 11.80 -21.13
CA ASP A 19 18.44 12.22 -21.70
C ASP A 19 19.54 12.43 -20.63
N ASP A 20 19.16 12.68 -19.37
CA ASP A 20 20.07 12.98 -18.25
C ASP A 20 19.97 12.01 -17.06
N SER A 21 19.03 11.04 -17.05
CA SER A 21 18.85 10.11 -15.92
C SER A 21 17.96 8.91 -16.23
N GLU A 22 18.16 7.81 -15.49
CA GLU A 22 17.19 6.71 -15.39
C GLU A 22 16.26 6.98 -14.20
N ILE A 23 14.97 7.11 -14.47
CA ILE A 23 13.94 7.19 -13.43
C ILE A 23 13.28 5.82 -13.34
N VAL A 24 13.32 5.22 -12.15
CA VAL A 24 12.57 3.99 -11.86
C VAL A 24 11.27 4.39 -11.19
N GLU A 25 10.16 3.86 -11.70
CA GLU A 25 8.81 4.03 -11.12
C GLU A 25 8.19 2.67 -10.85
N ILE A 26 7.51 2.51 -9.71
CA ILE A 26 6.67 1.34 -9.45
C ILE A 26 5.26 1.59 -9.98
N THR A 27 4.87 0.76 -10.96
CA THR A 27 3.61 0.92 -11.71
C THR A 27 2.73 -0.33 -11.56
N PRO A 28 1.40 -0.19 -11.57
CA PRO A 28 0.50 -1.33 -11.50
C PRO A 28 0.29 -1.96 -12.88
N VAL A 29 0.28 -3.30 -12.95
CA VAL A 29 -0.03 -4.03 -14.20
C VAL A 29 -1.54 -4.04 -14.46
N HIS A 30 -2.35 -4.18 -13.40
CA HIS A 30 -3.81 -4.10 -13.42
C HIS A 30 -4.32 -3.51 -12.11
N GLY A 31 -4.53 -2.20 -12.10
CA GLY A 31 -4.95 -1.45 -10.92
C GLY A 31 -4.92 0.05 -11.21
N GLY A 32 -4.50 0.85 -10.24
CA GLY A 32 -4.44 2.29 -10.41
C GLY A 32 -3.71 3.01 -9.30
N TYR A 33 -3.92 4.32 -9.28
CA TYR A 33 -3.37 5.24 -8.32
C TYR A 33 -4.50 5.81 -7.46
N TYR A 34 -4.22 5.98 -6.18
CA TYR A 34 -5.15 6.55 -5.21
C TYR A 34 -4.40 7.57 -4.36
N GLY A 35 -4.87 8.81 -4.36
CA GLY A 35 -4.32 9.87 -3.51
C GLY A 35 -5.02 9.89 -2.15
N ALA A 36 -4.24 9.94 -1.07
CA ALA A 36 -4.72 10.18 0.28
C ALA A 36 -3.94 11.32 0.93
N SER A 37 -4.34 11.75 2.13
CA SER A 37 -3.45 12.56 2.98
C SER A 37 -2.64 11.65 3.89
N TYR A 38 -1.42 12.06 4.31
CA TYR A 38 -0.68 11.31 5.33
C TYR A 38 -1.51 11.08 6.60
N ALA A 39 -2.32 12.07 7.00
CA ALA A 39 -3.20 11.93 8.16
C ALA A 39 -4.27 10.83 7.96
N THR A 40 -4.76 10.64 6.73
CA THR A 40 -5.69 9.56 6.39
C THR A 40 -5.02 8.20 6.48
N VAL A 41 -3.80 8.07 5.94
CA VAL A 41 -3.01 6.84 6.03
C VAL A 41 -2.72 6.52 7.49
N GLN A 42 -2.17 7.47 8.23
CA GLN A 42 -1.83 7.30 9.64
C GLN A 42 -3.06 6.92 10.48
N ALA A 43 -4.20 7.59 10.28
CA ALA A 43 -5.43 7.25 11.00
C ALA A 43 -5.92 5.82 10.72
N ALA A 44 -5.70 5.28 9.52
CA ALA A 44 -6.03 3.88 9.22
C ALA A 44 -5.04 2.90 9.84
N VAL A 45 -3.74 3.22 9.83
CA VAL A 45 -2.69 2.44 10.50
C VAL A 45 -2.97 2.39 12.01
N ASP A 46 -3.20 3.54 12.64
CA ASP A 46 -3.48 3.65 14.08
C ASP A 46 -4.76 2.90 14.46
N TYR A 47 -5.81 3.05 13.65
CA TYR A 47 -7.06 2.34 13.86
C TYR A 47 -6.87 0.83 13.72
N ALA A 48 -6.17 0.36 12.67
CA ALA A 48 -5.84 -1.06 12.49
C ALA A 48 -4.99 -1.61 13.65
N ALA A 49 -4.04 -0.83 14.15
CA ALA A 49 -3.24 -1.16 15.32
C ALA A 49 -4.09 -1.34 16.58
N SER A 50 -5.08 -0.45 16.78
CA SER A 50 -5.99 -0.53 17.93
C SER A 50 -6.85 -1.81 17.94
N ILE A 51 -7.01 -2.45 16.79
CA ILE A 51 -7.75 -3.71 16.61
C ILE A 51 -6.84 -4.92 16.36
N GLY A 52 -5.53 -4.78 16.63
CA GLY A 52 -4.58 -5.89 16.69
C GLY A 52 -3.81 -6.18 15.39
N VAL A 53 -3.82 -5.27 14.42
CA VAL A 53 -3.02 -5.39 13.19
C VAL A 53 -1.68 -4.69 13.40
N ASP A 54 -0.58 -5.40 13.13
CA ASP A 54 0.75 -4.83 13.27
C ASP A 54 1.00 -3.70 12.23
N PRO A 55 1.35 -2.46 12.67
CA PRO A 55 1.70 -1.36 11.79
C PRO A 55 2.83 -1.65 10.80
N GLU A 56 3.78 -2.52 11.14
CA GLU A 56 4.95 -2.81 10.29
C GLU A 56 4.56 -3.57 9.01
N LEU A 57 3.38 -4.19 8.98
CA LEU A 57 2.84 -4.89 7.82
C LEU A 57 2.37 -3.94 6.71
N TRP A 58 2.26 -2.64 7.00
CA TRP A 58 1.86 -1.67 6.00
C TRP A 58 3.05 -1.38 5.05
N PRO A 59 2.85 -1.49 3.72
CA PRO A 59 3.89 -1.24 2.72
C PRO A 59 4.07 0.28 2.50
N ILE A 60 4.53 0.98 3.53
CA ILE A 60 4.78 2.43 3.54
C ILE A 60 6.28 2.70 3.37
N TYR A 61 6.64 3.49 2.37
CA TYR A 61 8.02 3.78 1.96
C TYR A 61 8.26 5.27 1.78
N TYR A 62 7.89 6.09 2.77
CA TYR A 62 8.15 7.54 2.71
C TYR A 62 9.65 7.84 2.68
N GLY A 63 10.06 8.75 1.79
CA GLY A 63 11.45 9.16 1.61
C GLY A 63 12.38 8.10 1.00
N VAL A 64 11.84 7.00 0.47
CA VAL A 64 12.60 5.93 -0.20
C VAL A 64 12.38 6.05 -1.71
N ALA A 65 13.46 6.00 -2.50
CA ALA A 65 13.31 6.02 -3.95
C ALA A 65 12.74 4.69 -4.47
N ASP A 66 11.86 4.75 -5.47
CA ASP A 66 11.27 3.55 -6.11
C ASP A 66 12.30 2.52 -6.60
N SER A 67 13.50 2.98 -6.97
CA SER A 67 14.62 2.10 -7.34
C SER A 67 15.10 1.22 -6.19
N GLU A 68 14.99 1.68 -4.94
CA GLU A 68 15.41 1.00 -3.71
C GLU A 68 14.33 0.09 -3.12
N ILE A 69 13.07 0.26 -3.52
CA ILE A 69 11.95 -0.53 -2.99
C ILE A 69 11.91 -1.89 -3.68
N GLU A 70 11.99 -2.98 -2.92
CA GLU A 70 11.90 -4.34 -3.46
C GLU A 70 10.44 -4.78 -3.59
N ILE A 71 10.01 -5.16 -4.81
CA ILE A 71 8.64 -5.65 -5.06
C ILE A 71 8.30 -6.85 -4.16
N THR A 72 9.28 -7.72 -3.91
CA THR A 72 9.10 -8.89 -3.04
C THR A 72 8.83 -8.52 -1.57
N ASP A 73 9.33 -7.38 -1.08
CA ASP A 73 9.00 -6.87 0.27
C ASP A 73 7.56 -6.35 0.30
N ILE A 74 7.14 -5.60 -0.74
CA ILE A 74 5.75 -5.16 -0.89
C ILE A 74 4.80 -6.36 -0.87
N ASP A 75 5.12 -7.40 -1.65
CA ASP A 75 4.35 -8.63 -1.69
C ASP A 75 4.22 -9.29 -0.32
N ALA A 76 5.35 -9.48 0.37
CA ALA A 76 5.39 -10.12 1.68
C ALA A 76 4.53 -9.33 2.70
N ARG A 77 4.67 -8.01 2.73
CA ARG A 77 3.90 -7.12 3.61
C ARG A 77 2.41 -7.16 3.30
N CYS A 78 2.02 -7.01 2.04
CA CYS A 78 0.60 -7.08 1.64
C CYS A 78 -0.01 -8.45 1.96
N MET A 79 0.72 -9.55 1.79
CA MET A 79 0.21 -10.89 2.14
C MET A 79 -0.01 -11.02 3.64
N SER A 80 0.96 -10.62 4.46
CA SER A 80 0.85 -10.65 5.93
C SER A 80 -0.25 -9.71 6.45
N LEU A 81 -0.36 -8.50 5.88
CA LEU A 81 -1.42 -7.55 6.19
C LEU A 81 -2.79 -8.13 5.83
N ARG A 82 -2.93 -8.72 4.64
CA ARG A 82 -4.16 -9.39 4.21
C ARG A 82 -4.57 -10.49 5.18
N GLN A 83 -3.65 -11.35 5.60
CA GLN A 83 -3.94 -12.41 6.57
C GLN A 83 -4.42 -11.84 7.90
N SER A 84 -3.76 -10.79 8.39
CA SER A 84 -4.13 -10.11 9.63
C SER A 84 -5.53 -9.48 9.55
N LEU A 85 -5.85 -8.81 8.44
CA LEU A 85 -7.16 -8.20 8.22
C LEU A 85 -8.26 -9.24 8.01
N LEU A 86 -8.00 -10.35 7.30
CA LEU A 86 -8.97 -11.43 7.12
C LEU A 86 -9.35 -12.15 8.43
N ALA A 87 -8.50 -12.08 9.45
CA ALA A 87 -8.79 -12.64 10.77
C ALA A 87 -9.76 -11.76 11.58
N LEU A 88 -10.01 -10.52 11.14
CA LEU A 88 -10.91 -9.59 11.82
C LEU A 88 -12.37 -9.79 11.37
N PRO A 89 -13.34 -9.52 12.27
CA PRO A 89 -14.74 -9.57 11.90
C PRO A 89 -15.11 -8.41 10.94
N PRO A 90 -16.08 -8.57 10.02
CA PRO A 90 -16.43 -7.54 9.03
C PRO A 90 -16.78 -6.17 9.63
N GLU A 91 -17.32 -6.14 10.84
CA GLU A 91 -17.69 -4.91 11.57
C GLU A 91 -16.47 -4.05 11.90
N ALA A 92 -15.28 -4.65 12.00
CA ALA A 92 -14.04 -3.93 12.29
C ALA A 92 -13.71 -2.87 11.23
N PHE A 93 -14.13 -3.08 9.98
CA PHE A 93 -13.87 -2.17 8.87
C PHE A 93 -14.85 -1.00 8.77
N ALA A 94 -15.97 -1.04 9.50
CA ALA A 94 -16.96 0.03 9.46
C ALA A 94 -16.45 1.35 10.07
N GLY A 95 -15.47 1.26 10.98
CA GLY A 95 -14.90 2.42 11.69
C GLY A 95 -13.89 3.26 10.91
N ASN A 96 -13.39 2.77 9.76
CA ASN A 96 -12.41 3.51 8.96
C ASN A 96 -12.56 3.22 7.46
N ALA A 97 -12.96 4.23 6.69
CA ALA A 97 -13.25 4.10 5.26
C ALA A 97 -12.00 3.76 4.41
N PHE A 98 -10.82 4.27 4.78
CA PHE A 98 -9.60 3.96 4.06
C PHE A 98 -9.12 2.54 4.34
N LEU A 99 -9.21 2.07 5.59
CA LEU A 99 -8.94 0.68 5.93
C LEU A 99 -9.89 -0.28 5.19
N LYS A 100 -11.17 0.08 5.07
CA LYS A 100 -12.13 -0.68 4.26
C LYS A 100 -11.67 -0.79 2.80
N ARG A 101 -11.21 0.32 2.22
CA ARG A 101 -10.68 0.33 0.84
C ARG A 101 -9.43 -0.53 0.69
N VAL A 102 -8.49 -0.45 1.63
CA VAL A 102 -7.30 -1.33 1.67
C VAL A 102 -7.71 -2.80 1.71
N MET A 103 -8.71 -3.13 2.53
CA MET A 103 -9.25 -4.48 2.60
C MET A 103 -9.89 -4.93 1.28
N GLU A 104 -10.61 -4.05 0.59
CA GLU A 104 -11.19 -4.34 -0.73
C GLU A 104 -10.10 -4.72 -1.76
N TRP A 105 -9.01 -3.96 -1.84
CA TRP A 105 -7.85 -4.27 -2.70
C TRP A 105 -7.19 -5.59 -2.33
N LEU A 106 -6.85 -5.78 -1.04
CA LEU A 106 -6.20 -7.01 -0.61
C LEU A 106 -7.10 -8.24 -0.81
N HIS A 107 -8.42 -8.08 -0.68
CA HIS A 107 -9.38 -9.16 -0.92
C HIS A 107 -9.46 -9.55 -2.41
N SER A 108 -9.41 -8.58 -3.33
CA SER A 108 -9.34 -8.84 -4.79
C SER A 108 -8.01 -9.47 -5.21
N GLY A 109 -7.05 -9.56 -4.29
CA GLY A 109 -5.73 -10.15 -4.52
C GLY A 109 -4.68 -9.13 -4.93
N GLU A 110 -5.03 -7.84 -4.94
CA GLU A 110 -4.11 -6.75 -5.25
C GLU A 110 -3.02 -6.60 -4.19
N ARG A 111 -1.97 -5.90 -4.59
CA ARG A 111 -0.90 -5.33 -3.78
C ARG A 111 -1.02 -3.83 -3.82
N PHE A 112 -0.46 -3.18 -2.82
CA PHE A 112 -0.32 -1.74 -2.85
C PHE A 112 0.99 -1.34 -2.19
N LEU A 113 1.47 -0.16 -2.55
CA LEU A 113 2.49 0.55 -1.79
C LEU A 113 2.04 1.98 -1.54
N ILE A 114 2.63 2.60 -0.52
CA ILE A 114 2.35 3.99 -0.15
C ILE A 114 3.68 4.76 -0.17
N THR A 115 3.74 5.79 -0.98
CA THR A 115 4.88 6.70 -1.16
C THR A 115 4.48 8.14 -0.87
N GLU A 116 5.43 9.08 -0.98
CA GLU A 116 5.17 10.51 -0.84
C GLU A 116 4.24 11.07 -1.90
#